data_AF-A0A162QIP2-F1
#
_entry.id   AF-A0A162QIP2-F1
#
_cell.length_a   1.000
_cell.length_b   1.000
_cell.length_c   1.000
_cell.angle_alpha   90.00
_cell.angle_beta   90.00
_cell.angle_gamma   90.00
#
_symmetry.space_group_name_H-M   'P 1'
#
loop_
_entity.id
_entity.type
_entity.pdbx_description
1 polymer ?
#
loop_
_entity_poly.entity_id
_entity_poly.type
_entity_poly.pdbx_seq_one_letter_code
_entity_poly.pdbx_strand_id
1 'polypeptide(L)'
;MTYFDTLKRSYVDVDTSKGIDTEQFLEATEGLVKLFDLLGSAAFSVVQNDMNGNIKKIRERLLSNPTANATLQDLMATEAPEKKRVATEGLLWLTRGLDFTAQALRRSMDNPAEELNISFTKAYEATLRKHHNMLVRPVFSLAMKACPYRKDFYEKIGVLTDAALAQMKQWVDALENIIRIIQDVFKANPAYIKGM
;
A
#
# COMPACT_ATOMS: atom_id res chain seq x y z
N MET A 1 -11.80 18.84 -7.88
CA MET A 1 -10.89 17.78 -8.35
C MET A 1 -10.01 17.42 -7.18
N THR A 2 -10.07 16.17 -6.74
CA THR A 2 -9.21 15.62 -5.68
C THR A 2 -7.99 14.95 -6.31
N TYR A 3 -7.02 14.57 -5.48
CA TYR A 3 -5.93 13.70 -5.92
C TYR A 3 -6.43 12.38 -6.52
N PHE A 4 -7.52 11.84 -5.97
CA PHE A 4 -8.08 10.56 -6.38
C PHE A 4 -8.65 10.61 -7.81
N ASP A 5 -9.09 11.79 -8.28
CA ASP A 5 -9.52 12.01 -9.67
C ASP A 5 -8.35 11.95 -10.67
N THR A 6 -7.11 12.10 -10.21
CA THR A 6 -5.90 12.15 -11.06
C THR A 6 -5.22 10.79 -11.21
N LEU A 7 -5.68 9.78 -10.47
CA LEU A 7 -5.11 8.45 -10.50
C LEU A 7 -5.37 7.80 -11.85
N LYS A 8 -4.35 7.12 -12.40
CA LYS A 8 -4.53 6.29 -13.60
C LYS A 8 -5.59 5.21 -13.37
N ARG A 9 -5.61 4.65 -12.15
CA ARG A 9 -6.61 3.69 -11.68
C ARG A 9 -6.84 3.87 -10.18
N SER A 10 -8.10 3.87 -9.77
CA SER A 10 -8.49 3.80 -8.36
C SER A 10 -8.47 2.36 -7.86
N TYR A 11 -8.23 2.13 -6.57
CA TYR A 11 -8.44 0.80 -5.97
C TYR A 11 -9.89 0.33 -6.08
N VAL A 12 -10.85 1.26 -6.19
CA VAL A 12 -12.27 0.95 -6.44
C VAL A 12 -12.48 0.25 -7.78
N ASP A 13 -11.60 0.53 -8.76
CA ASP A 13 -11.70 0.02 -10.13
C ASP A 13 -10.78 -1.20 -10.38
N VAL A 14 -10.24 -1.81 -9.32
CA VAL A 14 -9.46 -3.05 -9.43
C VAL A 14 -10.41 -4.23 -9.44
N ASP A 15 -10.40 -5.02 -10.51
CA ASP A 15 -11.18 -6.25 -10.59
C ASP A 15 -10.71 -7.27 -9.55
N THR A 16 -11.65 -7.72 -8.72
CA THR A 16 -11.45 -8.75 -7.69
C THR A 16 -12.37 -9.95 -7.87
N SER A 17 -13.17 -9.99 -8.94
CA SER A 17 -14.24 -10.98 -9.15
C SER A 17 -13.74 -12.41 -9.35
N LYS A 18 -12.52 -12.57 -9.89
CA LYS A 18 -11.88 -13.87 -10.16
C LYS A 18 -10.53 -14.03 -9.47
N GLY A 19 -10.25 -13.19 -8.48
CA GLY A 19 -8.89 -12.90 -7.99
C GLY A 19 -8.54 -11.45 -8.27
N ILE A 20 -7.51 -10.93 -7.61
CA ILE A 20 -7.09 -9.53 -7.75
C ILE A 20 -6.29 -9.42 -9.05
N ASP A 21 -6.80 -8.69 -10.04
CA ASP A 21 -6.06 -8.44 -11.29
C ASP A 21 -4.70 -7.78 -10.99
N THR A 22 -3.63 -8.43 -11.41
CA THR A 22 -2.26 -8.04 -11.08
C THR A 22 -1.89 -6.69 -11.67
N GLU A 23 -2.19 -6.44 -12.96
CA GLU A 23 -1.81 -5.19 -13.62
C GLU A 23 -2.60 -4.02 -13.01
N GLN A 24 -3.90 -4.20 -12.83
CA GLN A 24 -4.77 -3.18 -12.24
C GLN A 24 -4.35 -2.85 -10.80
N PHE A 25 -4.00 -3.85 -10.00
CA PHE A 25 -3.48 -3.64 -8.65
C PHE A 25 -2.17 -2.83 -8.66
N LEU A 26 -1.24 -3.14 -9.57
CA LEU A 26 0.03 -2.42 -9.67
C LEU A 26 -0.19 -0.97 -10.13
N GLU A 27 -1.06 -0.73 -11.12
CA GLU A 27 -1.42 0.63 -11.57
C GLU A 27 -2.01 1.47 -10.43
N ALA A 28 -2.94 0.91 -9.65
CA ALA A 28 -3.53 1.60 -8.51
C ALA A 28 -2.49 1.87 -7.41
N THR A 29 -1.58 0.92 -7.19
CA THR A 29 -0.53 1.02 -6.18
C THR A 29 0.55 2.05 -6.53
N GLU A 30 0.90 2.21 -7.80
CA GLU A 30 1.75 3.32 -8.26
C GLU A 30 1.10 4.68 -8.01
N GLY A 31 -0.23 4.74 -8.10
CA GLY A 31 -1.03 5.88 -7.66
C GLY A 31 -0.75 6.20 -6.18
N LEU A 32 -0.93 5.23 -5.29
CA LEU A 32 -0.64 5.41 -3.87
C LEU A 32 0.82 5.84 -3.63
N VAL A 33 1.81 5.26 -4.33
CA VAL A 33 3.21 5.66 -4.16
C VAL A 33 3.41 7.16 -4.43
N LYS A 34 2.77 7.71 -5.48
CA LYS A 34 2.83 9.14 -5.81
C LYS A 34 2.15 10.04 -4.76
N LEU A 35 1.25 9.50 -3.92
CA LEU A 35 0.67 10.25 -2.80
C LEU A 35 1.75 10.70 -1.80
N PHE A 36 2.83 9.93 -1.66
CA PHE A 36 3.94 10.27 -0.76
C PHE A 36 4.71 11.52 -1.21
N ASP A 37 4.70 11.89 -2.50
CA ASP A 37 5.23 13.17 -2.96
C ASP A 37 4.42 14.35 -2.42
N LEU A 38 3.14 14.12 -2.13
CA LEU A 38 2.26 15.13 -1.55
C LEU A 38 2.53 15.34 -0.06
N LEU A 39 3.12 14.36 0.64
CA LEU A 39 3.63 14.55 2.01
C LEU A 39 4.87 15.47 2.05
N GLY A 40 5.51 15.76 0.92
CA GLY A 40 6.41 16.90 0.77
C GLY A 40 7.75 16.81 1.51
N SER A 41 8.15 15.63 1.96
CA SER A 41 9.44 15.42 2.63
C SER A 41 10.26 14.34 1.96
N ALA A 42 11.55 14.63 1.74
CA ALA A 42 12.53 13.65 1.26
C ALA A 42 12.65 12.43 2.20
N ALA A 43 12.20 12.53 3.45
CA ALA A 43 12.14 11.38 4.37
C ALA A 43 11.23 10.25 3.87
N PHE A 44 10.22 10.56 3.04
CA PHE A 44 9.37 9.54 2.42
C PHE A 44 9.98 8.85 1.21
N SER A 45 11.12 9.33 0.67
CA SER A 45 11.80 8.67 -0.45
C SER A 45 12.18 7.21 -0.12
N VAL A 46 12.51 6.93 1.14
CA VAL A 46 12.80 5.55 1.60
C VAL A 46 11.56 4.66 1.50
N VAL A 47 10.38 5.20 1.86
CA VAL A 47 9.10 4.47 1.76
C VAL A 47 8.76 4.23 0.29
N GLN A 48 8.87 5.26 -0.55
CA GLN A 48 8.62 5.15 -1.98
C GLN A 48 9.56 4.14 -2.65
N ASN A 49 10.86 4.17 -2.32
CA ASN A 49 11.84 3.25 -2.89
C ASN A 49 11.56 1.78 -2.52
N ASP A 50 11.17 1.52 -1.27
CA ASP A 50 10.76 0.18 -0.83
C ASP A 50 9.53 -0.31 -1.62
N MET A 51 8.48 0.52 -1.70
CA MET A 51 7.26 0.17 -2.43
C MET A 51 7.51 -0.03 -3.92
N ASN A 52 8.25 0.87 -4.58
CA ASN A 52 8.61 0.75 -5.99
C ASN A 52 9.48 -0.49 -6.28
N GLY A 53 10.39 -0.84 -5.36
CA GLY A 53 11.17 -2.06 -5.46
C GLY A 53 10.29 -3.31 -5.44
N ASN A 54 9.27 -3.33 -4.58
CA ASN A 54 8.34 -4.46 -4.50
C ASN A 54 7.35 -4.50 -5.68
N ILE A 55 6.84 -3.36 -6.15
CA ILE A 55 6.05 -3.24 -7.39
C ILE A 55 6.84 -3.82 -8.56
N LYS A 56 8.12 -3.46 -8.69
CA LYS A 56 8.99 -3.96 -9.76
C LYS A 56 9.10 -5.50 -9.76
N LYS A 57 9.32 -6.12 -8.59
CA LYS A 57 9.39 -7.59 -8.46
C LYS A 57 8.10 -8.27 -8.94
N ILE A 58 6.94 -7.74 -8.55
CA ILE A 58 5.63 -8.28 -8.94
C ILE A 58 5.40 -8.08 -10.44
N ARG A 59 5.74 -6.91 -10.99
CA ARG A 59 5.63 -6.63 -12.42
C ARG A 59 6.53 -7.54 -13.26
N GLU A 60 7.78 -7.76 -12.84
CA GLU A 60 8.69 -8.67 -13.54
C GLU A 60 8.12 -10.09 -13.61
N ARG A 61 7.47 -10.55 -12.53
CA ARG A 61 6.78 -11.85 -12.54
C ARG A 61 5.53 -11.85 -13.42
N LEU A 62 4.72 -10.80 -13.40
CA LEU A 62 3.59 -10.66 -14.33
C LEU A 62 4.06 -10.78 -15.78
N LEU A 63 5.10 -10.02 -16.15
CA LEU A 63 5.59 -9.94 -17.52
C LEU A 63 6.26 -11.24 -17.99
N SER A 64 6.74 -12.10 -17.09
CA SER A 64 7.35 -13.39 -17.48
C SER A 64 6.32 -14.38 -18.02
N ASN A 65 5.08 -14.32 -17.55
CA ASN A 65 3.94 -15.04 -18.11
C ASN A 65 2.62 -14.35 -17.71
N PRO A 66 2.12 -13.40 -18.52
CA PRO A 66 0.95 -12.60 -18.16
C PRO A 66 -0.32 -13.41 -17.96
N THR A 67 -0.46 -14.55 -18.65
CA THR A 67 -1.63 -15.42 -18.51
C THR A 67 -1.60 -16.19 -17.19
N ALA A 68 -0.44 -16.75 -16.83
CA ALA A 68 -0.29 -17.53 -15.59
C ALA A 68 -0.22 -16.66 -14.33
N ASN A 69 0.05 -15.37 -14.46
CA ASN A 69 0.19 -14.41 -13.34
C ASN A 69 -0.88 -13.30 -13.40
N ALA A 70 -1.99 -13.54 -14.11
CA ALA A 70 -3.04 -12.55 -14.35
C ALA A 70 -3.68 -12.04 -13.05
N THR A 71 -3.73 -12.89 -12.02
CA THR A 71 -4.14 -12.50 -10.67
C THR A 71 -3.00 -12.63 -9.67
N LEU A 72 -3.03 -11.85 -8.59
CA LEU A 72 -2.04 -11.96 -7.51
C LEU A 72 -2.06 -13.36 -6.88
N GLN A 73 -3.23 -14.01 -6.83
CA GLN A 73 -3.41 -15.37 -6.35
C GLN A 73 -2.66 -16.38 -7.24
N ASP A 74 -2.85 -16.31 -8.55
CA ASP A 74 -2.18 -17.19 -9.50
C ASP A 74 -0.67 -16.91 -9.50
N LEU A 75 -0.27 -15.64 -9.42
CA LEU A 75 1.12 -15.24 -9.29
C LEU A 75 1.80 -15.91 -8.10
N MET A 76 1.18 -15.84 -6.91
CA MET A 76 1.70 -16.52 -5.72
C MET A 76 1.71 -18.04 -5.88
N ALA A 77 0.64 -18.63 -6.42
CA ALA A 77 0.52 -20.08 -6.59
C ALA A 77 1.55 -20.65 -7.59
N THR A 78 1.81 -19.93 -8.68
CA THR A 78 2.80 -20.36 -9.69
C THR A 78 4.23 -20.22 -9.20
N GLU A 79 4.52 -19.25 -8.33
CA GLU A 79 5.86 -19.04 -7.77
C GLU A 79 6.12 -19.94 -6.55
N ALA A 80 5.07 -20.38 -5.84
CA ALA A 80 5.16 -21.22 -4.64
C ALA A 80 6.07 -22.48 -4.75
N PRO A 81 6.05 -23.27 -5.85
CA PRO A 81 6.91 -24.45 -5.98
C PRO A 81 8.39 -24.10 -6.28
N GLU A 82 8.70 -22.83 -6.55
CA GLU A 82 10.05 -22.41 -6.94
C GLU A 82 10.98 -22.26 -5.72
N LYS A 83 12.28 -22.44 -5.97
CA LYS A 83 13.30 -22.26 -4.92
C LYS A 83 13.35 -20.82 -4.38
N LYS A 84 13.05 -19.84 -5.24
CA LYS A 84 13.01 -18.41 -4.91
C LYS A 84 11.61 -17.89 -5.22
N ARG A 85 11.06 -17.11 -4.31
CA ARG A 85 9.70 -16.57 -4.36
C ARG A 85 9.74 -15.04 -4.31
N VAL A 86 10.45 -14.45 -5.27
CA VAL A 86 10.85 -13.04 -5.26
C VAL A 86 9.62 -12.11 -5.34
N ALA A 87 8.65 -12.44 -6.18
CA ALA A 87 7.45 -11.63 -6.35
C ALA A 87 6.47 -11.81 -5.18
N THR A 88 6.34 -13.01 -4.64
CA THR A 88 5.55 -13.32 -3.44
C THR A 88 6.12 -12.63 -2.22
N GLU A 89 7.44 -12.64 -2.04
CA GLU A 89 8.12 -11.86 -0.99
C GLU A 89 7.90 -10.35 -1.20
N GLY A 90 8.02 -9.87 -2.44
CA GLY A 90 7.70 -8.50 -2.80
C GLY A 90 6.27 -8.11 -2.44
N LEU A 91 5.30 -8.96 -2.77
CA LEU A 91 3.89 -8.75 -2.45
C LEU A 91 3.64 -8.75 -0.94
N LEU A 92 4.32 -9.60 -0.17
CA LEU A 92 4.23 -9.60 1.30
C LEU A 92 4.67 -8.25 1.88
N TRP A 93 5.84 -7.75 1.48
CA TRP A 93 6.36 -6.46 1.95
C TRP A 93 5.51 -5.28 1.47
N LEU A 94 5.11 -5.29 0.20
CA LEU A 94 4.21 -4.27 -0.34
C LEU A 94 2.89 -4.23 0.43
N THR A 95 2.27 -5.39 0.70
CA THR A 95 1.01 -5.48 1.46
C THR A 95 1.16 -4.89 2.86
N ARG A 96 2.31 -5.09 3.54
CA ARG A 96 2.56 -4.48 4.86
C ARG A 96 2.69 -2.95 4.77
N GLY A 97 3.34 -2.43 3.74
CA GLY A 97 3.41 -0.98 3.49
C GLY A 97 2.06 -0.36 3.11
N LEU A 98 1.25 -1.10 2.35
CA LEU A 98 -0.12 -0.71 2.00
C LEU A 98 -1.03 -0.68 3.24
N ASP A 99 -0.98 -1.70 4.09
CA ASP A 99 -1.72 -1.76 5.36
C ASP A 99 -1.36 -0.61 6.29
N PHE A 100 -0.07 -0.32 6.45
CA PHE A 100 0.40 0.88 7.13
C PHE A 100 -0.25 2.16 6.58
N THR A 101 -0.21 2.35 5.26
CA THR A 101 -0.74 3.56 4.62
C THR A 101 -2.26 3.67 4.78
N ALA A 102 -2.98 2.57 4.57
CA ALA A 102 -4.43 2.51 4.73
C ALA A 102 -4.86 2.86 6.16
N GLN A 103 -4.23 2.26 7.16
CA GLN A 103 -4.53 2.54 8.57
C GLN A 103 -4.16 3.98 8.98
N ALA A 104 -3.09 4.54 8.44
CA ALA A 104 -2.72 5.93 8.70
C ALA A 104 -3.77 6.92 8.16
N LEU A 105 -4.23 6.70 6.93
CA LEU A 105 -5.26 7.53 6.29
C LEU A 105 -6.62 7.34 6.97
N ARG A 106 -7.03 6.10 7.25
CA ARG A 106 -8.24 5.77 8.02
C ARG A 106 -8.27 6.53 9.33
N ARG A 107 -7.20 6.42 10.11
CA ARG A 107 -7.08 7.06 11.41
C ARG A 107 -7.20 8.59 11.30
N SER A 108 -6.55 9.19 10.30
CA SER A 108 -6.61 10.63 10.07
C SER A 108 -8.02 11.12 9.67
N MET A 109 -8.80 10.30 8.96
CA MET A 109 -10.20 10.58 8.64
C MET A 109 -11.10 10.45 9.87
N ASP A 110 -10.94 9.37 10.64
CA ASP A 110 -11.78 9.08 11.81
C ASP A 110 -11.48 10.01 13.01
N ASN A 111 -10.33 10.67 13.01
CA ASN A 111 -9.88 11.58 14.06
C ASN A 111 -9.50 12.95 13.48
N PRO A 112 -10.47 13.79 13.06
CA PRO A 112 -10.20 15.03 12.32
C PRO A 112 -9.39 16.07 13.12
N ALA A 113 -9.37 15.97 14.45
CA ALA A 113 -8.56 16.82 15.33
C ALA A 113 -7.13 16.29 15.56
N GLU A 114 -6.79 15.08 15.09
CA GLU A 114 -5.47 14.49 15.27
C GLU A 114 -4.52 14.88 14.13
N GLU A 115 -3.33 15.36 14.47
CA GLU A 115 -2.31 15.70 13.47
C GLU A 115 -1.85 14.48 12.66
N LEU A 116 -1.43 14.73 11.42
CA LEU A 116 -1.11 13.68 10.46
C LEU A 116 0.06 12.82 10.94
N ASN A 117 1.10 13.43 11.53
CA ASN A 117 2.23 12.72 12.10
C ASN A 117 1.82 11.74 13.22
N ILE A 118 0.83 12.08 14.04
CA ILE A 118 0.32 11.20 15.10
C ILE A 118 -0.44 10.02 14.48
N SER A 119 -1.29 10.29 13.48
CA SER A 119 -2.02 9.25 12.75
C SER A 119 -1.06 8.23 12.12
N PHE A 120 -0.06 8.73 11.41
CA PHE A 120 0.98 7.93 10.75
C PHE A 120 1.88 7.18 11.75
N THR A 121 2.26 7.80 12.86
CA THR A 121 3.06 7.14 13.91
C THR A 121 2.32 5.96 14.52
N LYS A 122 1.05 6.14 14.91
CA LYS A 122 0.25 5.07 15.50
C LYS A 122 -0.02 3.93 14.53
N ALA A 123 -0.29 4.25 13.25
CA ALA A 123 -0.43 3.24 12.21
C ALA A 123 0.87 2.44 12.03
N TYR A 124 2.03 3.11 12.00
CA TYR A 124 3.33 2.44 11.89
C TYR A 124 3.59 1.47 13.06
N GLU A 125 3.28 1.89 14.29
CA GLU A 125 3.41 1.05 15.48
C GLU A 125 2.54 -0.20 15.43
N ALA A 126 1.30 -0.07 14.95
CA ALA A 126 0.34 -1.17 14.85
C ALA A 126 0.64 -2.16 13.72
N THR A 127 1.31 -1.72 12.66
CA THR A 127 1.47 -2.49 11.41
C THR A 127 2.92 -2.89 11.16
N LEU A 128 3.71 -2.00 10.58
CA LEU A 128 4.97 -2.28 9.92
C LEU A 128 6.15 -2.37 10.90
N ARG A 129 6.07 -1.70 12.06
CA ARG A 129 7.15 -1.64 13.05
C ARG A 129 7.67 -3.01 13.51
N LYS A 130 6.77 -3.99 13.67
CA LYS A 130 7.12 -5.36 14.08
C LYS A 130 7.99 -6.10 13.06
N HIS A 131 7.95 -5.67 11.79
CA HIS A 131 8.72 -6.25 10.69
C HIS A 131 10.05 -5.54 10.45
N HIS A 132 10.20 -4.31 10.94
CA HIS A 132 11.45 -3.56 10.82
C HIS A 132 12.44 -3.90 11.93
N ASN A 133 13.71 -4.07 11.55
CA ASN A 133 14.82 -4.25 12.49
C ASN A 133 15.24 -2.91 13.16
N MET A 134 16.19 -2.96 14.08
CA MET A 134 16.65 -1.79 14.84
C MET A 134 17.30 -0.69 13.97
N LEU A 135 17.75 -1.01 12.77
CA LEU A 135 18.34 -0.05 11.83
C LEU A 135 17.29 0.65 10.97
N VAL A 136 16.23 -0.06 10.56
CA VAL A 136 15.15 0.49 9.71
C VAL A 136 14.15 1.30 10.55
N ARG A 137 13.91 0.91 11.81
CA ARG A 137 12.92 1.58 12.67
C ARG A 137 13.12 3.09 12.80
N PRO A 138 14.33 3.62 13.08
CA PRO A 138 14.56 5.06 13.20
C PRO A 138 14.27 5.84 11.91
N VAL A 139 14.55 5.26 10.75
CA VAL A 139 14.32 5.90 9.44
C VAL A 139 12.84 6.17 9.23
N PHE A 140 11.98 5.17 9.49
CA PHE A 140 10.53 5.33 9.40
C PHE A 140 10.00 6.28 10.48
N SER A 141 10.53 6.22 11.71
CA SER A 141 10.16 7.18 12.75
C SER A 141 10.46 8.64 12.36
N LEU A 142 11.57 8.89 11.66
CA LEU A 142 11.88 10.21 11.12
C LEU A 142 10.88 10.61 10.01
N ALA A 143 10.54 9.70 9.11
CA ALA A 143 9.53 9.95 8.08
C ALA A 143 8.18 10.36 8.68
N MET A 144 7.71 9.69 9.74
CA MET A 144 6.44 10.05 10.38
C MET A 144 6.49 11.44 11.02
N LYS A 145 7.63 11.80 11.64
CA LYS A 145 7.84 13.15 12.19
C LYS A 145 7.88 14.22 11.10
N ALA A 146 8.22 13.84 9.87
CA ALA A 146 8.27 14.73 8.73
C ALA A 146 6.94 14.77 7.93
N CYS A 147 5.86 14.15 8.43
CA CYS A 147 4.53 14.41 7.90
C CYS A 147 4.22 15.93 7.95
N PRO A 148 3.58 16.49 6.92
CA PRO A 148 3.10 17.86 6.95
C PRO A 148 1.96 18.03 7.97
N TYR A 149 1.57 19.27 8.23
CA TYR A 149 0.34 19.52 8.98
C TYR A 149 -0.85 18.86 8.29
N ARG A 150 -1.78 18.34 9.09
CA ARG A 150 -2.97 17.67 8.57
C ARG A 150 -3.74 18.56 7.59
N LYS A 151 -3.93 19.83 7.95
CA LYS A 151 -4.63 20.81 7.10
C LYS A 151 -4.00 20.92 5.71
N ASP A 152 -2.68 21.16 5.66
CA ASP A 152 -1.95 21.34 4.40
C ASP A 152 -2.00 20.09 3.52
N PHE A 153 -1.92 18.90 4.14
CA PHE A 153 -2.07 17.64 3.39
C PHE A 153 -3.44 17.53 2.73
N TYR A 154 -4.53 17.74 3.49
CA TYR A 154 -5.90 17.62 2.98
C TYR A 154 -6.22 18.68 1.91
N GLU A 155 -5.71 19.91 2.07
CA GLU A 155 -5.75 20.95 1.04
C GLU A 155 -5.03 20.50 -0.23
N LYS A 156 -3.82 19.95 -0.10
CA LYS A 156 -3.01 19.51 -1.24
C LYS A 156 -3.61 18.33 -2.00
N ILE A 157 -4.33 17.43 -1.33
CA ILE A 157 -5.04 16.31 -1.99
C ILE A 157 -6.48 16.67 -2.40
N GLY A 158 -6.92 17.91 -2.17
CA GLY A 158 -8.24 18.39 -2.54
C GLY A 158 -9.40 17.81 -1.72
N VAL A 159 -9.13 17.25 -0.53
CA VAL A 159 -10.15 16.65 0.34
C VAL A 159 -10.65 17.70 1.34
N LEU A 160 -11.50 18.61 0.85
CA LEU A 160 -12.01 19.77 1.58
C LEU A 160 -13.53 19.79 1.81
N THR A 161 -14.24 18.83 1.21
CA THR A 161 -15.70 18.72 1.29
C THR A 161 -16.08 17.32 1.73
N ASP A 162 -17.30 17.16 2.26
CA ASP A 162 -17.82 15.84 2.66
C ASP A 162 -17.84 14.86 1.48
N ALA A 163 -18.12 15.34 0.27
CA ALA A 163 -18.07 14.52 -0.94
C ALA A 163 -16.66 14.03 -1.27
N ALA A 164 -15.65 14.91 -1.15
CA ALA A 164 -14.25 14.53 -1.36
C ALA A 164 -13.75 13.58 -0.26
N LEU A 165 -14.19 13.78 0.99
CA LEU A 165 -13.88 12.87 2.09
C LEU A 165 -14.53 11.50 1.87
N ALA A 166 -15.77 11.46 1.38
CA ALA A 166 -16.44 10.21 1.03
C ALA A 166 -15.73 9.46 -0.09
N GLN A 167 -15.21 10.18 -1.11
CA GLN A 167 -14.39 9.57 -2.17
C GLN A 167 -13.10 8.95 -1.61
N MET A 168 -12.37 9.69 -0.76
CA MET A 168 -11.18 9.16 -0.10
C MET A 168 -11.51 7.92 0.75
N LYS A 169 -12.64 7.95 1.47
CA LYS A 169 -13.11 6.82 2.28
C LYS A 169 -13.37 5.59 1.41
N GLN A 170 -14.07 5.73 0.29
CA GLN A 170 -14.31 4.63 -0.65
C GLN A 170 -13.01 4.05 -1.20
N TRP A 171 -12.04 4.91 -1.51
CA TRP A 171 -10.72 4.49 -1.97
C TRP A 171 -9.96 3.69 -0.90
N VAL A 172 -9.99 4.14 0.36
CA VAL A 172 -9.38 3.41 1.49
C VAL A 172 -10.13 2.11 1.78
N ASP A 173 -11.47 2.10 1.76
CA ASP A 173 -12.28 0.89 1.94
C ASP A 173 -11.92 -0.19 0.89
N ALA A 174 -11.75 0.21 -0.37
CA ALA A 174 -11.35 -0.69 -1.45
C ALA A 174 -9.93 -1.25 -1.25
N LEU A 175 -8.97 -0.40 -0.87
CA LEU A 175 -7.61 -0.81 -0.54
C LEU A 175 -7.58 -1.81 0.63
N GLU A 176 -8.30 -1.53 1.72
CA GLU A 176 -8.40 -2.43 2.88
C GLU A 176 -9.00 -3.78 2.48
N ASN A 177 -10.00 -3.80 1.60
CA ASN A 177 -10.57 -5.05 1.09
C ASN A 177 -9.54 -5.87 0.27
N ILE A 178 -8.77 -5.21 -0.61
CA ILE A 178 -7.70 -5.87 -1.37
C ILE A 178 -6.62 -6.44 -0.43
N ILE A 179 -6.16 -5.65 0.55
CA ILE A 179 -5.19 -6.09 1.56
C ILE A 179 -5.71 -7.31 2.30
N ARG A 180 -6.98 -7.29 2.75
CA ARG A 180 -7.61 -8.42 3.42
C ARG A 180 -7.58 -9.69 2.56
N ILE A 181 -7.95 -9.59 1.28
CA ILE A 181 -7.91 -10.74 0.35
C ILE A 181 -6.49 -11.30 0.24
N ILE A 182 -5.46 -10.45 0.09
CA ILE A 182 -4.06 -10.89 0.02
C ILE A 182 -3.63 -11.58 1.32
N GLN A 183 -3.96 -10.98 2.47
CA GLN A 183 -3.64 -11.54 3.78
C GLN A 183 -4.34 -12.88 4.03
N ASP A 184 -5.59 -13.03 3.60
CA ASP A 184 -6.33 -14.29 3.67
C ASP A 184 -5.63 -15.40 2.87
N VAL A 185 -5.08 -15.09 1.70
CA VAL A 185 -4.28 -16.04 0.90
C VAL A 185 -3.01 -16.45 1.62
N PHE A 186 -2.26 -15.51 2.19
CA PHE A 186 -1.06 -15.84 2.97
C PHE A 186 -1.37 -16.67 4.22
N LYS A 187 -2.48 -16.37 4.90
CA LYS A 187 -2.93 -17.11 6.08
C LYS A 187 -3.35 -18.54 5.71
N ALA A 188 -4.05 -18.72 4.60
CA ALA A 188 -4.43 -20.03 4.09
C ALA A 188 -3.23 -20.84 3.58
N ASN A 189 -2.17 -20.16 3.12
CA ASN A 189 -0.99 -20.78 2.50
C ASN A 189 0.31 -20.37 3.23
N PRO A 190 0.52 -20.76 4.50
CA PRO A 190 1.71 -20.36 5.26
C PRO A 190 3.03 -20.83 4.61
N ALA A 191 2.97 -21.88 3.78
CA ALA A 191 4.11 -22.34 3.00
C ALA A 191 4.65 -21.26 2.03
N TYR A 192 3.81 -20.35 1.52
CA TYR A 192 4.20 -19.32 0.55
C TYR A 192 5.23 -18.36 1.11
N ILE A 193 5.23 -18.14 2.42
CA ILE A 193 6.16 -17.23 3.11
C ILE A 193 7.17 -17.97 4.00
N LYS A 194 7.17 -19.30 3.98
CA LYS A 194 8.10 -20.10 4.78
C LYS A 194 9.54 -19.81 4.38
N GLY A 195 10.35 -19.35 5.32
CA GLY A 195 11.77 -19.04 5.10
C GLY A 195 12.06 -17.65 4.52
N MET A 196 11.04 -16.78 4.46
CA MET A 196 11.18 -15.34 4.22
C MET A 196 11.31 -14.57 5.53
#